data_AF-A0A8J7N3Z6-F1
#
_entry.id   AF-A0A8J7N3Z6-F1
#
_cell.length_a   1.000
_cell.length_b   1.000
_cell.length_c   1.000
_cell.angle_alpha   90.00
_cell.angle_beta   90.00
_cell.angle_gamma   90.00
#
_symmetry.space_group_name_H-M   'P 1'
#
loop_
_entity.id
_entity.type
_entity.pdbx_description
1 polymer ?
#
loop_
_entity_poly.entity_id
_entity_poly.type
_entity_poly.pdbx_seq_one_letter_code
_entity_poly.pdbx_strand_id
1 'polypeptide(L)'
;MQIVSDTLPQRAGSQRTGGLWALWKQRWLQRREDAKLRAELRYELRCLDEAGELEGALAQIGLSRAAIPELLRLYPGSVRRYGAMTGRLGVRPPSPRAGLVALVGSRRRCLFCAETARCDRWLASDARRGNEEFCPNAGTFEAIKKRA
;
A
#
# COMPACT_ATOMS: atom_id res chain seq x y z
N MET A 1 59.14 11.58 -40.50
CA MET A 1 58.50 11.01 -39.29
C MET A 1 57.09 11.58 -39.20
N GLN A 2 56.12 10.82 -39.71
CA GLN A 2 54.69 11.12 -39.58
C GLN A 2 54.12 10.03 -38.67
N ILE A 3 53.55 10.42 -37.53
CA ILE A 3 52.72 9.55 -36.69
C ILE A 3 51.31 10.10 -36.79
N VAL A 4 50.57 9.62 -37.78
CA VAL A 4 49.11 9.78 -37.84
C VAL A 4 48.54 8.80 -36.82
N SER A 5 47.96 9.36 -35.75
CA SER A 5 47.19 8.59 -34.78
C SER A 5 45.79 8.37 -35.32
N ASP A 6 45.53 7.15 -35.81
CA ASP A 6 44.20 6.70 -36.21
C ASP A 6 43.25 6.74 -35.01
N THR A 7 42.39 7.74 -34.98
CA THR A 7 41.29 7.84 -34.02
C THR A 7 40.11 7.06 -34.57
N LEU A 8 39.95 5.81 -34.12
CA LEU A 8 38.74 5.03 -34.35
C LEU A 8 37.54 5.71 -33.66
N PRO A 9 36.40 5.89 -34.34
CA PRO A 9 35.21 6.39 -33.68
C PRO A 9 34.64 5.32 -32.76
N GLN A 10 34.53 5.64 -31.47
CA GLN A 10 33.81 4.83 -30.50
C GLN A 10 32.35 4.68 -30.93
N ARG A 11 31.94 3.46 -31.24
CA ARG A 11 30.52 3.11 -31.44
C ARG A 11 29.77 3.37 -30.14
N ALA A 12 28.84 4.32 -30.17
CA ALA A 12 27.90 4.58 -29.10
C ALA A 12 27.07 3.31 -28.83
N GLY A 13 27.35 2.66 -27.69
CA GLY A 13 26.61 1.51 -27.21
C GLY A 13 25.15 1.87 -26.95
N SER A 14 24.25 1.15 -27.60
CA SER A 14 22.81 1.17 -27.38
C SER A 14 22.48 0.70 -25.96
N GLN A 15 22.42 1.62 -25.00
CA GLN A 15 21.91 1.38 -23.65
C GLN A 15 20.43 1.82 -23.59
N ARG A 16 19.48 1.02 -24.10
CA ARG A 16 18.05 1.39 -23.92
C ARG A 16 17.02 0.26 -23.83
N THR A 17 17.44 -1.00 -23.71
CA THR A 17 16.50 -2.15 -23.65
C THR A 17 16.40 -2.83 -22.28
N GLY A 18 17.33 -2.54 -21.34
CA GLY A 18 17.33 -3.15 -20.00
C GLY A 18 16.24 -2.68 -19.03
N GLY A 19 15.64 -1.50 -19.27
CA GLY A 19 14.70 -0.88 -18.33
C GLY A 19 13.34 -1.57 -18.25
N LEU A 20 12.76 -1.94 -19.40
CA LEU A 20 11.42 -2.55 -19.43
C LEU A 20 11.43 -3.95 -18.83
N TRP A 21 12.41 -4.79 -19.18
CA TRP A 21 12.54 -6.13 -18.62
C TRP A 21 12.73 -6.12 -17.09
N ALA A 22 13.56 -5.21 -16.56
CA ALA A 22 13.76 -5.05 -15.13
C ALA A 22 12.46 -4.65 -14.39
N LEU A 23 11.71 -3.68 -14.93
CA LEU A 23 10.41 -3.26 -14.39
C LEU A 23 9.38 -4.39 -14.44
N TRP A 24 9.35 -5.16 -15.53
CA TRP A 24 8.47 -6.31 -15.68
C TRP A 24 8.81 -7.42 -14.68
N LYS A 25 10.08 -7.76 -14.51
CA LYS A 25 10.56 -8.73 -13.52
C LYS A 25 10.18 -8.30 -12.11
N GLN A 26 10.39 -7.02 -11.77
CA GLN A 26 10.02 -6.48 -10.45
C GLN A 26 8.51 -6.56 -10.20
N ARG A 27 7.69 -6.17 -11.18
CA ARG A 27 6.21 -6.30 -11.11
C ARG A 27 5.78 -7.75 -10.96
N TRP A 28 6.43 -8.68 -11.65
CA TRP A 28 6.13 -10.10 -11.53
C TRP A 28 6.47 -10.64 -10.13
N LEU A 29 7.66 -10.31 -9.60
CA LEU A 29 8.06 -10.67 -8.24
C LEU A 29 7.07 -10.13 -7.20
N GLN A 30 6.68 -8.85 -7.33
CA GLN A 30 5.68 -8.25 -6.46
C GLN A 30 4.34 -8.97 -6.53
N ARG A 31 3.87 -9.34 -7.73
CA ARG A 31 2.61 -10.09 -7.90
C ARG A 31 2.67 -11.47 -7.28
N ARG A 32 3.81 -12.15 -7.39
CA ARG A 32 4.03 -13.45 -6.75
C ARG A 32 4.00 -13.32 -5.22
N GLU A 33 4.64 -12.30 -4.68
CA GLU A 33 4.64 -12.04 -3.24
C GLU A 33 3.24 -11.68 -2.73
N ASP A 34 2.53 -10.80 -3.45
CA ASP A 34 1.14 -10.46 -3.15
C ASP A 34 0.23 -11.71 -3.21
N ALA A 35 0.52 -12.68 -4.08
CA ALA A 35 -0.23 -13.92 -4.15
C ALA A 35 0.01 -14.83 -2.94
N LYS A 36 1.25 -14.90 -2.43
CA LYS A 36 1.57 -15.63 -1.20
C LYS A 36 0.87 -14.99 0.01
N LEU A 37 0.98 -13.68 0.16
CA LEU A 37 0.33 -12.93 1.23
C LEU A 37 -1.19 -13.15 1.22
N ARG A 38 -1.82 -13.18 0.04
CA ARG A 38 -3.24 -13.55 -0.07
C ARG A 38 -3.52 -15.02 0.28
N ALA A 39 -2.61 -15.93 -0.01
CA ALA A 39 -2.77 -17.35 0.36
C ALA A 39 -2.66 -17.53 1.89
N GLU A 40 -1.73 -16.83 2.54
CA GLU A 40 -1.59 -16.77 4.00
C GLU A 40 -2.85 -16.19 4.64
N LEU A 41 -3.35 -15.05 4.16
CA LEU A 41 -4.59 -14.47 4.67
C LEU A 41 -5.80 -15.41 4.49
N ARG A 42 -5.88 -16.14 3.36
CA ARG A 42 -6.92 -17.17 3.18
C ARG A 42 -6.78 -18.32 4.18
N TYR A 43 -5.56 -18.74 4.47
CA TYR A 43 -5.28 -19.76 5.46
C TYR A 43 -5.75 -19.30 6.86
N GLU A 44 -5.37 -18.09 7.28
CA GLU A 44 -5.78 -17.53 8.58
C GLU A 44 -7.30 -17.40 8.70
N LEU A 45 -7.96 -16.86 7.68
CA LEU A 45 -9.42 -16.74 7.65
C LEU A 45 -10.11 -18.10 7.77
N ARG A 46 -9.56 -19.14 7.13
CA ARG A 46 -10.09 -20.50 7.24
C ARG A 46 -9.88 -21.08 8.64
N CYS A 47 -8.70 -20.90 9.25
CA CYS A 47 -8.45 -21.38 10.61
C CYS A 47 -9.39 -20.72 11.63
N LEU A 48 -9.66 -19.42 11.48
CA LEU A 48 -10.65 -18.71 12.31
C LEU A 48 -12.07 -19.25 12.08
N ASP A 49 -12.41 -19.65 10.86
CA ASP A 49 -13.71 -20.22 10.52
C ASP A 49 -13.90 -21.60 11.17
N GLU A 50 -12.88 -22.46 11.03
CA GLU A 50 -12.84 -23.80 11.63
C GLU A 50 -12.89 -23.74 13.16
N ALA A 51 -12.30 -22.71 13.77
CA ALA A 51 -12.37 -22.46 15.22
C ALA A 51 -13.68 -21.81 15.69
N GLY A 52 -14.57 -21.39 14.77
CA GLY A 52 -15.80 -20.67 15.10
C GLY A 52 -15.60 -19.21 15.55
N GLU A 53 -14.40 -18.65 15.35
CA GLU A 53 -14.02 -17.31 15.81
C GLU A 53 -14.13 -16.24 14.71
N LEU A 54 -14.33 -16.64 13.45
CA LEU A 54 -14.27 -15.75 12.29
C LEU A 54 -15.24 -14.57 12.38
N GLU A 55 -16.51 -14.80 12.73
CA GLU A 55 -17.50 -13.72 12.82
C GLU A 55 -17.12 -12.71 13.91
N GLY A 56 -16.63 -13.18 15.06
CA GLY A 56 -16.16 -12.33 16.15
C GLY A 56 -14.95 -11.49 15.74
N ALA A 57 -13.96 -12.11 15.09
CA ALA A 57 -12.76 -11.42 14.59
C ALA A 57 -13.11 -10.34 13.55
N LEU A 58 -14.02 -10.63 12.61
CA LEU A 58 -14.49 -9.66 11.64
C LEU A 58 -15.30 -8.53 12.30
N ALA A 59 -16.18 -8.86 13.24
CA ALA A 59 -17.00 -7.88 13.95
C ALA A 59 -16.16 -6.89 14.77
N GLN A 60 -15.04 -7.33 15.37
CA GLN A 60 -14.11 -6.46 16.09
C GLN A 60 -13.54 -5.32 15.23
N ILE A 61 -13.41 -5.54 13.91
CA ILE A 61 -12.97 -4.53 12.95
C ILE A 61 -14.14 -3.95 12.14
N GLY A 62 -15.38 -4.25 12.53
CA GLY A 62 -16.61 -3.77 11.92
C GLY A 62 -16.82 -4.29 10.51
N LEU A 63 -16.47 -5.55 10.25
CA LEU A 63 -16.71 -6.29 9.01
C LEU A 63 -17.62 -7.49 9.27
N SER A 64 -18.15 -8.06 8.19
CA SER A 64 -18.84 -9.35 8.17
C SER A 64 -18.18 -10.27 7.15
N ARG A 65 -18.55 -11.55 7.16
CA ARG A 65 -18.06 -12.54 6.18
C ARG A 65 -18.22 -12.10 4.72
N ALA A 66 -19.26 -11.32 4.41
CA ALA A 66 -19.50 -10.78 3.07
C ALA A 66 -18.36 -9.87 2.57
N ALA A 67 -17.54 -9.30 3.46
CA ALA A 67 -16.40 -8.46 3.10
C ALA A 67 -15.16 -9.26 2.67
N ILE A 68 -15.09 -10.58 2.91
CA ILE A 68 -13.88 -11.39 2.68
C ILE A 68 -13.40 -11.37 1.22
N PRO A 69 -14.26 -11.56 0.19
CA PRO A 69 -13.79 -11.55 -1.20
C PRO A 69 -13.09 -10.24 -1.56
N GLU A 70 -13.68 -9.12 -1.13
CA GLU A 70 -13.16 -7.78 -1.39
C GLU A 70 -11.90 -7.50 -0.57
N LEU A 71 -11.86 -7.91 0.70
CA LEU A 71 -10.67 -7.84 1.55
C LEU A 71 -9.47 -8.56 0.88
N LEU A 72 -9.69 -9.80 0.41
CA LEU A 72 -8.66 -10.59 -0.28
C LEU A 72 -8.21 -9.92 -1.58
N ARG A 73 -9.12 -9.32 -2.35
CA ARG A 73 -8.81 -8.60 -3.59
C ARG A 73 -7.92 -7.39 -3.34
N LEU A 74 -8.20 -6.66 -2.27
CA LEU A 74 -7.51 -5.41 -1.92
C LEU A 74 -6.19 -5.65 -1.18
N TYR A 75 -6.05 -6.80 -0.52
CA TYR A 75 -4.84 -7.19 0.20
C TYR A 75 -3.73 -7.65 -0.77
N PRO A 76 -2.45 -7.31 -0.51
CA PRO A 76 -1.94 -6.43 0.55
C PRO A 76 -1.87 -4.93 0.18
N GLY A 77 -2.31 -4.55 -1.03
CA GLY A 77 -2.16 -3.20 -1.56
C GLY A 77 -2.80 -2.11 -0.70
N SER A 78 -4.02 -2.35 -0.18
CA SER A 78 -4.70 -1.42 0.73
C SER A 78 -3.93 -1.18 2.03
N VAL A 79 -3.36 -2.24 2.61
CA VAL A 79 -2.57 -2.17 3.85
C VAL A 79 -1.28 -1.38 3.63
N ARG A 80 -0.55 -1.66 2.54
CA ARG A 80 0.66 -0.90 2.19
C ARG A 80 0.36 0.57 1.95
N ARG A 81 -0.70 0.88 1.21
CA ARG A 81 -1.12 2.26 0.95
C ARG A 81 -1.47 2.99 2.24
N TYR A 82 -2.28 2.39 3.10
CA TYR A 82 -2.62 2.99 4.38
C TYR A 82 -1.37 3.30 5.20
N GLY A 83 -0.46 2.33 5.34
CA GLY A 83 0.80 2.50 6.05
C GLY A 83 1.67 3.61 5.47
N ALA A 84 1.80 3.68 4.14
CA ALA A 84 2.55 4.73 3.46
C ALA A 84 1.94 6.12 3.68
N MET A 85 0.61 6.25 3.61
CA MET A 85 -0.08 7.52 3.88
C MET A 85 0.09 7.96 5.32
N THR A 86 -0.18 7.08 6.29
CA THR A 86 -0.04 7.42 7.72
C THR A 86 1.40 7.72 8.09
N GLY A 87 2.36 6.97 7.53
CA GLY A 87 3.78 7.21 7.74
C GLY A 87 4.22 8.57 7.20
N ARG A 88 3.81 8.91 5.97
CA ARG A 88 4.13 10.21 5.36
C ARG A 88 3.52 11.39 6.13
N LEU A 89 2.31 11.22 6.65
CA LEU A 89 1.59 12.25 7.41
C LEU A 89 1.98 12.31 8.89
N GLY A 90 2.82 11.39 9.38
CA GLY A 90 3.20 11.31 10.79
C GLY A 90 2.06 10.88 11.72
N VAL A 91 1.06 10.16 11.20
CA VAL A 91 -0.04 9.62 12.00
C VAL A 91 0.50 8.44 12.80
N ARG A 92 0.72 8.65 14.10
CA ARG A 92 1.16 7.61 15.03
C ARG A 92 -0.04 6.96 15.72
N PRO A 93 0.08 5.68 16.15
CA PRO A 93 -0.91 5.08 17.01
C PRO A 93 -1.04 5.95 18.27
N PRO A 94 -2.23 6.48 18.55
CA PRO A 94 -2.46 7.25 19.77
C PRO A 94 -2.45 6.30 20.97
N SER A 95 -1.90 6.74 22.10
CA SER A 95 -2.19 6.15 23.41
C SER A 95 -3.22 7.07 24.07
N PRO A 96 -4.54 6.80 24.05
CA PRO A 96 -5.26 5.68 24.69
C PRO A 96 -6.43 5.11 23.82
N ARG A 97 -7.36 4.33 24.42
CA ARG A 97 -8.48 3.59 23.78
C ARG A 97 -9.29 4.37 22.73
N ALA A 98 -9.58 5.66 22.95
CA ALA A 98 -10.36 6.48 22.02
C ALA A 98 -9.66 6.69 20.66
N GLY A 99 -8.34 6.71 20.67
CA GLY A 99 -7.57 6.86 19.44
C GLY A 99 -7.43 5.53 18.66
N LEU A 100 -7.50 4.39 19.34
CA LEU A 100 -7.54 3.07 18.70
C LEU A 100 -8.80 2.90 17.85
N VAL A 101 -9.97 3.33 18.34
CA VAL A 101 -11.24 3.30 17.59
C VAL A 101 -11.16 4.15 16.32
N ALA A 102 -10.62 5.37 16.41
CA ALA A 102 -10.43 6.24 15.25
C ALA A 102 -9.50 5.61 14.21
N LEU A 103 -8.42 4.95 14.66
CA LEU A 103 -7.45 4.29 13.80
C LEU A 103 -8.03 3.06 13.09
N VAL A 104 -8.80 2.21 13.80
CA VAL A 104 -9.49 1.06 13.20
C VAL A 104 -10.52 1.55 12.18
N GLY A 105 -11.30 2.58 12.54
CA GLY A 105 -12.30 3.18 11.64
C GLY A 105 -11.68 3.82 10.39
N SER A 106 -10.51 4.47 10.49
CA SER A 106 -9.80 5.00 9.32
C SER A 106 -9.19 3.90 8.45
N ARG A 107 -8.66 2.83 9.05
CA ARG A 107 -8.20 1.64 8.30
C ARG A 107 -9.34 1.04 7.48
N ARG A 108 -10.50 0.81 8.10
CA ARG A 108 -11.68 0.27 7.42
C ARG A 108 -12.14 1.17 6.26
N ARG A 109 -12.25 2.48 6.49
CA ARG A 109 -12.59 3.43 5.41
C ARG A 109 -11.56 3.42 4.28
N CYS A 110 -10.27 3.35 4.61
CA CYS A 110 -9.21 3.31 3.60
C CYS A 110 -9.24 2.02 2.78
N LEU A 111 -9.59 0.89 3.41
CA LEU A 111 -9.67 -0.41 2.76
C LEU A 111 -10.63 -0.36 1.56
N PHE A 112 -11.86 0.12 1.77
CA PHE A 112 -12.91 0.13 0.73
C PHE A 112 -13.06 1.48 0.01
N CYS A 113 -12.09 2.38 0.12
CA CYS A 113 -12.16 3.70 -0.51
C CYS A 113 -12.06 3.57 -2.05
N ALA A 114 -12.85 4.35 -2.80
CA ALA A 114 -12.76 4.41 -4.26
C ALA A 114 -11.60 5.30 -4.76
N GLU A 115 -11.11 6.22 -3.94
CA GLU A 115 -10.10 7.22 -4.31
C GLU A 115 -8.65 6.70 -4.29
N THR A 116 -8.45 5.39 -4.33
CA THR A 116 -7.12 4.77 -4.17
C THR A 116 -6.11 5.26 -5.19
N ALA A 117 -6.55 5.54 -6.42
CA ALA A 117 -5.67 6.05 -7.47
C ALA A 117 -5.14 7.46 -7.16
N ARG A 118 -5.92 8.31 -6.49
CA ARG A 118 -5.46 9.64 -6.03
C ARG A 118 -4.44 9.49 -4.91
N CYS A 119 -4.67 8.58 -3.96
CA CYS A 119 -3.68 8.24 -2.93
C CYS A 119 -2.36 7.77 -3.54
N ASP A 120 -2.41 6.86 -4.52
CA ASP A 120 -1.22 6.30 -5.15
C ASP A 120 -0.44 7.37 -5.94
N ARG A 121 -1.14 8.27 -6.66
CA ARG A 121 -0.51 9.43 -7.31
C ARG A 121 0.14 10.39 -6.32
N TRP A 122 -0.55 10.70 -5.22
CA TRP A 122 -0.01 11.56 -4.17
C TRP A 122 1.22 10.93 -3.51
N LEU A 123 1.19 9.61 -3.22
CA LEU A 123 2.32 8.87 -2.68
C LEU A 123 3.52 8.80 -3.65
N ALA A 124 3.27 8.78 -4.95
CA ALA A 124 4.34 8.82 -5.97
C ALA A 124 4.98 10.22 -6.11
N SER A 125 4.36 11.27 -5.58
CA SER A 125 4.92 12.63 -5.53
C SER A 125 5.72 12.87 -4.24
N ASP A 126 6.40 14.02 -4.16
CA ASP A 126 7.05 14.50 -2.93
C ASP A 126 6.14 15.38 -2.05
N ALA A 127 4.86 15.52 -2.43
CA ALA A 127 3.92 16.35 -1.68
C ALA A 127 3.73 15.84 -0.24
N ARG A 128 3.78 16.78 0.72
CA ARG A 128 3.55 16.54 2.15
C ARG A 128 2.15 16.99 2.62
N ARG A 129 1.40 17.67 1.77
CA ARG A 129 0.05 18.22 1.99
C ARG A 129 -0.83 17.98 0.76
N GLY A 130 -2.09 18.38 0.78
CA GLY A 130 -3.05 18.23 -0.32
C GLY A 130 -3.85 16.92 -0.29
N ASN A 131 -3.64 16.06 0.71
CA ASN A 131 -4.46 14.86 0.88
C ASN A 131 -5.88 15.18 1.34
N GLU A 132 -6.08 16.34 1.97
CA GLU A 132 -7.35 16.90 2.39
C GLU A 132 -8.35 17.10 1.24
N GLU A 133 -7.87 17.28 0.01
CA GLU A 133 -8.71 17.48 -1.18
C GLU A 133 -9.32 16.19 -1.74
N PHE A 134 -8.92 15.03 -1.22
CA PHE A 134 -9.35 13.74 -1.76
C PHE A 134 -9.54 12.63 -0.74
N CYS A 135 -8.83 12.67 0.37
CA CYS A 135 -8.79 11.57 1.31
C CYS A 135 -9.93 11.71 2.33
N PRO A 136 -10.90 10.78 2.36
CA PRO A 136 -11.99 10.82 3.34
C PRO A 136 -11.51 10.60 4.79
N ASN A 137 -10.25 10.19 4.97
CA ASN A 137 -9.62 10.07 6.29
C ASN A 137 -8.86 11.33 6.73
N ALA A 138 -8.72 12.37 5.89
CA ALA A 138 -7.87 13.52 6.19
C ALA A 138 -8.19 14.15 7.56
N GLY A 139 -9.46 14.47 7.82
CA GLY A 139 -9.89 15.01 9.12
C GLY A 139 -9.62 14.05 10.29
N THR A 140 -9.75 12.74 10.08
CA THR A 140 -9.43 11.74 11.11
C THR A 140 -7.94 11.65 11.39
N PHE A 141 -7.10 11.73 10.37
CA PHE A 141 -5.65 11.76 10.52
C PHE A 141 -5.20 13.00 11.31
N GLU A 142 -5.76 14.18 11.01
CA GLU A 142 -5.51 15.38 11.82
C GLU A 142 -5.96 15.21 13.27
N ALA A 143 -7.15 14.66 13.50
CA ALA A 143 -7.66 14.41 14.85
C ALA A 143 -6.78 13.43 15.64
N ILE A 144 -6.25 12.38 15.01
CA ILE A 144 -5.34 11.44 15.65
C ILE A 144 -4.03 12.13 16.01
N LYS A 145 -3.43 12.91 15.10
CA LYS A 145 -2.17 13.63 15.36
C LYS A 145 -2.26 14.63 16.51
N LYS A 146 -3.41 15.30 16.67
CA LYS A 146 -3.64 16.23 17.79
C LYS A 146 -3.75 15.54 19.16
N ARG A 147 -3.92 14.22 19.19
CA ARG A 147 -4.11 13.39 20.39
C ARG A 147 -2.91 12.48 20.68
N ALA A 148 -1.88 12.52 19.84
CA ALA A 148 -0.63 11.78 19.96
C ALA A 148 0.44 12.68 20.57
#